data_AF-S9P3Y9-F1
#
_entry.id   AF-S9P3Y9-F1
#
_cell.length_a   1.000
_cell.length_b   1.000
_cell.length_c   1.000
_cell.angle_alpha   90.00
_cell.angle_beta   90.00
_cell.angle_gamma   90.00
#
_symmetry.space_group_name_H-M   'P 1'
#
loop_
_entity.id
_entity.type
_entity.pdbx_description
1 polymer ?
#
loop_
_entity_poly.entity_id
_entity_poly.type
_entity_poly.pdbx_seq_one_letter_code
_entity_poly.pdbx_strand_id
1 'polypeptide(L)'
;MISDVFAPAAEEVDILFFEVGDIVYGTDASQVLRIDRSLAEDISLPELGPLKRGHRALVFDAPEGEGHLKVDAIRGVRPVPIQHLRRLPPVVGAAPYAVGVFLDDARPVMLIDLLETLMFKEGTEGNVAR
;
A
#
# COMPACT_ATOMS: atom_id res chain seq x y z
N MET A 1 -12.30 -37.56 -27.32
CA MET A 1 -12.22 -37.09 -25.93
C MET A 1 -10.91 -36.36 -25.80
N ILE A 2 -10.94 -35.03 -25.97
CA ILE A 2 -9.79 -34.16 -25.72
C ILE A 2 -10.19 -33.43 -24.45
N SER A 3 -9.54 -33.79 -23.35
CA SER A 3 -9.73 -33.11 -22.08
C SER A 3 -9.06 -31.74 -22.23
N ASP A 4 -9.84 -30.71 -22.53
CA ASP A 4 -9.42 -29.33 -22.28
C ASP A 4 -9.17 -29.22 -20.78
N VAL A 5 -7.90 -29.32 -20.40
CA VAL A 5 -7.43 -28.97 -19.07
C VAL A 5 -7.51 -27.44 -19.03
N PHE A 6 -8.68 -26.91 -18.68
CA PHE A 6 -8.81 -25.53 -18.22
C PHE A 6 -7.88 -25.42 -17.00
N ALA A 7 -6.66 -24.93 -17.21
CA ALA A 7 -5.89 -24.39 -16.11
C ALA A 7 -6.80 -23.36 -15.43
N PRO A 8 -7.02 -23.43 -14.10
CA PRO A 8 -7.79 -22.40 -13.43
C PRO A 8 -7.12 -21.07 -13.77
N ALA A 9 -7.92 -20.09 -14.22
CA ALA A 9 -7.44 -18.73 -14.38
C ALA A 9 -6.73 -18.34 -13.07
N ALA A 10 -5.46 -17.92 -13.18
CA ALA A 10 -4.72 -17.54 -11.99
C ALA A 10 -5.51 -16.45 -11.27
N GLU A 11 -5.74 -16.62 -9.97
CA GLU A 11 -6.40 -15.61 -9.17
C GLU A 11 -5.48 -14.37 -9.13
N GLU A 12 -6.03 -13.22 -9.51
CA GLU A 12 -5.33 -11.95 -9.60
C GLU A 12 -5.95 -10.95 -8.63
N VAL A 13 -5.13 -10.03 -8.13
CA VAL A 13 -5.57 -8.87 -7.36
C VAL A 13 -5.06 -7.60 -8.03
N ASP A 14 -5.88 -6.56 -8.03
CA ASP A 14 -5.49 -5.26 -8.55
C ASP A 14 -4.67 -4.51 -7.50
N ILE A 15 -3.42 -4.21 -7.82
CA ILE A 15 -2.51 -3.47 -6.94
C ILE A 15 -2.30 -2.06 -7.51
N LEU A 16 -2.54 -1.05 -6.67
CA LEU A 16 -2.17 0.33 -6.96
C LEU A 16 -0.72 0.56 -6.52
N PHE A 17 0.13 0.98 -7.46
CA PHE A 17 1.53 1.30 -7.23
C PHE A 17 1.73 2.80 -7.07
N PHE A 18 2.49 3.19 -6.06
CA PHE A 18 2.75 4.61 -5.74
C PHE A 18 4.14 4.79 -5.15
N GLU A 19 4.56 6.06 -5.03
CA GLU A 19 5.87 6.44 -4.51
C GLU A 19 5.75 7.25 -3.22
N VAL A 20 6.66 6.97 -2.29
CA VAL A 20 7.00 7.86 -1.17
C VAL A 20 8.53 7.97 -1.13
N GLY A 21 9.05 9.18 -1.27
CA GLY A 21 10.46 9.43 -1.46
C GLY A 21 10.98 8.84 -2.77
N ASP A 22 11.89 7.88 -2.66
CA ASP A 22 12.46 7.09 -3.77
C ASP A 22 11.96 5.64 -3.80
N ILE A 23 11.01 5.30 -2.92
CA ILE A 23 10.56 3.92 -2.69
C ILE A 23 9.21 3.73 -3.36
N VAL A 24 9.06 2.61 -4.05
CA VAL A 24 7.79 2.18 -4.64
C VAL A 24 7.07 1.25 -3.68
N TYR A 25 5.82 1.57 -3.40
CA TYR A 25 4.91 0.79 -2.58
C TYR A 25 3.73 0.30 -3.42
N GLY A 26 3.04 -0.71 -2.89
CA GLY A 26 1.78 -1.22 -3.42
C GLY A 26 0.72 -1.30 -2.33
N THR A 27 -0.53 -1.11 -2.71
CA THR A 27 -1.70 -1.43 -1.89
C THR A 27 -2.74 -2.11 -2.76
N ASP A 28 -3.62 -2.90 -2.16
CA ASP A 28 -4.83 -3.36 -2.85
C ASP A 28 -5.62 -2.13 -3.34
N ALA A 29 -5.90 -2.09 -4.64
CA ALA A 29 -6.59 -0.98 -5.28
C ALA A 29 -8.02 -0.81 -4.75
N SER A 30 -8.64 -1.87 -4.24
CA SER A 30 -9.98 -1.81 -3.62
C SER A 30 -10.02 -1.01 -2.32
N GLN A 31 -8.87 -0.81 -1.65
CA GLN A 31 -8.78 0.08 -0.48
C GLN A 31 -8.77 1.56 -0.88
N VAL A 32 -8.48 1.89 -2.15
CA VAL A 32 -8.37 3.27 -2.61
C VAL A 32 -9.68 3.73 -3.24
N LEU A 33 -10.36 4.66 -2.58
CA LEU A 33 -11.58 5.28 -3.09
C LEU A 33 -11.28 6.23 -4.25
N ARG A 34 -10.23 7.06 -4.11
CA ARG A 34 -9.79 8.03 -5.11
C ARG A 34 -8.38 8.56 -4.82
N ILE A 35 -7.85 9.28 -5.80
CA ILE A 35 -6.59 10.01 -5.71
C ILE A 35 -6.92 11.51 -5.75
N ASP A 36 -6.52 12.24 -4.72
CA ASP A 36 -6.75 13.68 -4.61
C ASP A 36 -5.44 14.48 -4.58
N ARG A 37 -5.58 15.81 -4.61
CA ARG A 37 -4.48 16.71 -4.22
C ARG A 37 -4.33 16.64 -2.70
N SER A 38 -3.10 16.52 -2.25
CA SER A 38 -2.80 16.52 -0.81
C SER A 38 -3.16 17.85 -0.15
N LEU A 39 -3.67 17.80 1.07
CA LEU A 39 -3.85 18.93 1.97
C LEU A 39 -2.77 18.96 3.06
N ALA A 40 -2.75 20.01 3.88
CA ALA A 40 -1.70 20.17 4.89
C ALA A 40 -1.85 19.12 6.02
N GLU A 41 -3.09 18.85 6.39
CA GLU A 41 -3.56 17.91 7.40
C GLU A 41 -3.43 16.44 6.98
N ASP A 42 -3.30 16.14 5.68
CA ASP A 42 -3.19 14.77 5.22
C ASP A 42 -1.96 14.08 5.81
N ILE A 43 -2.11 12.78 6.04
CA ILE A 43 -1.20 11.93 6.78
C ILE A 43 0.09 11.76 5.98
N SER A 44 1.22 12.04 6.61
CA SER A 44 2.54 11.58 6.16
C SER A 44 3.11 10.63 7.20
N LEU A 45 3.66 9.51 6.74
CA LEU A 45 4.30 8.52 7.60
C LEU A 45 5.81 8.47 7.28
N PRO A 46 6.68 9.05 8.13
CA PRO A 46 8.13 9.10 7.89
C PRO A 46 8.79 7.73 7.69
N GLU A 47 8.20 6.67 8.25
CA GLU A 47 8.64 5.28 8.14
C GLU A 47 8.48 4.73 6.71
N LEU A 48 7.63 5.35 5.88
CA LEU A 48 7.55 5.10 4.43
C LEU A 48 8.63 5.87 3.65
N GLY A 49 9.42 6.69 4.34
CA GLY A 49 10.42 7.57 3.77
C GLY A 49 9.98 9.03 3.71
N PRO A 50 10.94 9.95 3.52
CA PRO A 50 10.64 11.37 3.42
C PRO A 50 9.98 11.69 2.06
N LEU A 51 8.83 12.37 2.10
CA LEU A 51 8.18 12.90 0.90
C LEU A 51 9.09 13.91 0.19
N LYS A 52 9.15 13.83 -1.14
CA LYS A 52 9.88 14.80 -1.97
C LYS A 52 9.00 15.95 -2.44
N ARG A 53 7.77 15.63 -2.84
CA ARG A 53 6.74 16.55 -3.34
C ARG A 53 5.50 16.45 -2.46
N GLY A 54 4.98 15.23 -2.26
CA GLY A 54 3.83 14.97 -1.42
C GLY A 54 2.56 15.70 -1.87
N HIS A 55 2.39 15.96 -3.17
CA HIS A 55 1.28 16.76 -3.73
C HIS A 55 0.01 15.95 -4.04
N ARG A 56 -0.01 14.67 -3.69
CA ARG A 56 -1.13 13.75 -3.93
C ARG A 56 -1.46 13.02 -2.64
N ALA A 57 -2.72 12.63 -2.51
CA ALA A 57 -3.18 11.78 -1.43
C ALA A 57 -3.94 10.57 -1.99
N LEU A 58 -3.67 9.40 -1.42
CA LEU A 58 -4.56 8.24 -1.53
C LEU A 58 -5.67 8.41 -0.49
N VAL A 59 -6.91 8.43 -0.95
CA VAL A 59 -8.09 8.51 -0.09
C VAL A 59 -8.68 7.11 0.06
N PHE A 60 -8.95 6.70 1.29
CA PHE A 60 -9.45 5.37 1.65
C PHE A 60 -10.47 5.44 2.78
N ASP A 61 -11.30 4.41 2.92
CA ASP A 61 -12.26 4.31 4.03
C ASP A 61 -11.53 4.09 5.37
N ALA A 62 -11.95 4.81 6.40
CA ALA A 62 -11.47 4.69 7.77
C ALA A 62 -12.64 4.70 8.76
N PRO A 63 -12.47 4.19 10.00
CA PRO A 63 -13.56 4.16 11.00
C PRO A 63 -14.18 5.52 11.30
N GLU A 64 -13.38 6.60 11.27
CA GLU A 64 -13.82 7.97 11.58
C GLU A 64 -14.20 8.79 10.33
N GLY A 65 -14.20 8.19 9.14
CA GLY A 65 -14.47 8.87 7.88
C GLY A 65 -13.51 8.44 6.78
N GLU A 66 -12.85 9.40 6.15
CA GLU A 66 -11.86 9.11 5.11
C GLU A 66 -10.45 9.29 5.65
N GLY A 67 -9.58 8.30 5.40
CA GLY A 67 -8.14 8.40 5.60
C GLY A 67 -7.47 8.98 4.36
N HIS A 68 -6.47 9.84 4.56
CA HIS A 68 -5.78 10.54 3.48
C HIS A 68 -4.26 10.37 3.63
N LEU A 69 -3.64 9.52 2.82
CA LEU A 69 -2.19 9.27 2.86
C LEU A 69 -1.47 10.07 1.77
N LYS A 70 -0.59 11.00 2.16
CA LYS A 70 0.28 11.73 1.24
C LYS A 70 1.25 10.81 0.52
N VAL A 71 1.36 11.00 -0.79
CA VAL A 71 2.28 10.27 -1.68
C VAL A 71 2.93 11.21 -2.69
N ASP A 72 4.08 10.82 -3.22
CA ASP A 72 4.83 11.61 -4.21
C ASP A 72 4.31 11.43 -5.63
N ALA A 73 3.97 10.19 -6.00
CA ALA A 73 3.50 9.85 -7.34
C ALA A 73 2.60 8.61 -7.33
N ILE A 74 1.70 8.55 -8.31
CA ILE A 74 0.92 7.36 -8.64
C ILE A 74 1.51 6.75 -9.91
N ARG A 75 1.86 5.47 -9.86
CA ARG A 75 2.36 4.72 -11.03
C ARG A 75 1.27 3.99 -11.79
N GLY A 76 0.12 3.76 -11.15
CA GLY A 76 -1.07 3.17 -11.76
C GLY A 76 -1.50 1.89 -11.06
N VAL A 77 -2.55 1.28 -11.61
CA VAL A 77 -3.09 0.01 -11.14
C VAL A 77 -2.74 -1.07 -12.17
N ARG A 78 -2.36 -2.26 -11.69
CA ARG A 78 -2.21 -3.44 -12.53
C ARG A 78 -2.68 -4.70 -11.80
N PRO A 79 -3.22 -5.69 -12.53
CA PRO A 79 -3.47 -7.00 -11.96
C PRO A 79 -2.15 -7.69 -11.65
N VAL A 80 -2.08 -8.35 -10.49
CA VAL A 80 -0.95 -9.15 -10.05
C VAL A 80 -1.43 -10.54 -9.67
N PRO A 81 -0.88 -11.61 -10.27
CA PRO A 81 -1.17 -12.98 -9.85
C PRO A 81 -0.85 -13.18 -8.37
N ILE A 82 -1.77 -13.73 -7.58
CA ILE A 82 -1.58 -13.96 -6.14
C ILE A 82 -0.31 -14.78 -5.86
N GLN A 83 0.01 -15.72 -6.73
CA GLN A 83 1.23 -16.54 -6.65
C GLN A 83 2.54 -15.76 -6.77
N HIS A 84 2.51 -14.49 -7.20
CA HIS A 84 3.68 -13.59 -7.22
C HIS A 84 3.79 -12.75 -5.94
N LEU A 85 2.76 -12.75 -5.09
CA LEU A 85 2.78 -12.08 -3.80
C LEU A 85 3.48 -12.98 -2.77
N ARG A 86 4.23 -12.36 -1.86
CA ARG A 86 4.89 -13.03 -0.75
C ARG A 86 4.48 -12.38 0.55
N ARG A 87 3.96 -13.16 1.48
CA ARG A 87 3.76 -12.67 2.85
C ARG A 87 5.10 -12.42 3.51
N LEU A 88 5.15 -11.41 4.36
CA LEU A 88 6.32 -11.17 5.18
C LEU A 88 6.43 -12.25 6.27
N PRO A 89 7.61 -12.88 6.46
CA PRO A 89 7.82 -13.76 7.60
C PRO A 89 7.70 -12.98 8.92
N PRO A 90 7.08 -13.56 9.97
CA PRO A 90 6.91 -12.88 11.26
C PRO A 90 8.20 -12.39 11.91
N VAL A 91 9.33 -13.02 11.58
CA VAL A 91 10.66 -12.73 12.15
C VAL A 91 11.26 -11.42 11.61
N VAL A 92 10.71 -10.86 10.54
CA VAL A 92 11.28 -9.67 9.88
C VAL A 92 11.09 -8.39 10.70
N GLY A 93 10.29 -8.41 11.78
CA GLY A 93 10.03 -7.21 12.59
C GLY A 93 9.45 -6.06 11.76
N ALA A 94 8.71 -6.41 10.70
CA ALA A 94 8.11 -5.44 9.80
C ALA A 94 7.07 -4.61 10.55
N ALA A 95 6.87 -3.38 10.09
CA ALA A 95 5.83 -2.53 10.65
C ALA A 95 4.44 -3.18 10.48
N PRO A 96 3.49 -2.94 11.40
CA PRO A 96 2.18 -3.61 11.38
C PRO A 96 1.41 -3.43 10.06
N TYR A 97 1.62 -2.29 9.39
CA TYR A 97 1.00 -1.99 8.11
C TYR A 97 1.60 -2.74 6.91
N ALA A 98 2.75 -3.40 7.07
CA ALA A 98 3.40 -4.12 5.98
C ALA A 98 2.82 -5.54 5.86
N VAL A 99 2.08 -5.79 4.79
CA VAL A 99 1.36 -7.06 4.60
C VAL A 99 2.15 -8.07 3.76
N GLY A 100 3.04 -7.59 2.89
CA GLY A 100 3.75 -8.47 1.97
C GLY A 100 4.76 -7.76 1.10
N VAL A 101 5.36 -8.52 0.20
CA VAL A 101 6.28 -8.04 -0.84
C VAL A 101 5.85 -8.64 -2.18
N PHE A 102 5.92 -7.81 -3.21
CA PHE A 102 5.83 -8.21 -4.60
C PHE A 102 7.16 -7.90 -5.29
N LEU A 103 7.65 -8.82 -6.13
CA LEU A 103 8.83 -8.56 -6.96
C LEU A 103 8.35 -8.07 -8.32
N ASP A 104 8.50 -6.78 -8.56
CA ASP A 104 8.32 -6.18 -9.88
C ASP A 104 9.60 -6.37 -10.68
N ASP A 105 9.62 -7.39 -11.54
CA ASP A 105 10.85 -7.95 -12.11
C ASP A 105 11.87 -8.32 -11.01
N ALA A 106 12.90 -7.49 -10.83
CA ALA A 106 13.93 -7.65 -9.81
C ALA A 106 13.86 -6.59 -8.70
N ARG A 107 12.81 -5.75 -8.68
CA ARG A 107 12.67 -4.67 -7.72
C ARG A 107 11.62 -5.03 -6.66
N PRO A 108 11.98 -5.03 -5.37
CA PRO A 108 11.00 -5.28 -4.33
C PRO A 108 10.05 -4.09 -4.21
N VAL A 109 8.76 -4.39 -4.21
CA VAL A 109 7.68 -3.47 -3.86
C VAL A 109 7.08 -3.96 -2.56
N MET A 110 7.15 -3.13 -1.52
CA MET A 110 6.49 -3.41 -0.26
C MET A 110 4.99 -3.19 -0.42
N LEU A 111 4.20 -4.17 -0.02
CA LEU A 111 2.75 -4.09 0.00
C LEU A 111 2.32 -3.65 1.39
N ILE A 112 1.52 -2.60 1.45
CA ILE A 112 1.01 -2.05 2.70
C ILE A 112 -0.51 -2.07 2.75
N ASP A 113 -1.06 -2.13 3.95
CA ASP A 113 -2.48 -1.91 4.22
C ASP A 113 -2.70 -0.46 4.67
N LEU A 114 -3.60 0.26 4.00
CA LEU A 114 -3.79 1.70 4.23
C LEU A 114 -4.46 1.97 5.58
N LEU A 115 -5.39 1.11 6.01
CA LEU A 115 -6.07 1.26 7.27
C LEU A 115 -5.10 1.00 8.43
N GLU A 116 -4.30 -0.07 8.37
CA GLU A 116 -3.26 -0.34 9.37
C GLU A 116 -2.19 0.77 9.39
N THR A 117 -1.91 1.40 8.24
CA THR A 117 -1.00 2.57 8.16
C THR A 117 -1.53 3.76 8.97
N LEU A 118 -2.84 4.03 8.88
CA LEU A 118 -3.52 5.06 9.68
C LEU A 118 -3.44 4.73 11.18
N MET A 119 -3.81 3.51 11.57
CA MET A 119 -3.81 3.09 12.98
C MET A 119 -2.40 3.15 13.60
N PHE A 120 -1.36 2.81 12.83
CA PHE A 120 0.03 2.89 13.28
C PHE A 120 0.46 4.34 13.57
N LYS A 121 0.05 5.30 12.73
CA LYS A 121 0.32 6.74 12.91
C LYS A 121 -0.32 7.24 14.21
N GLU A 122 -1.60 6.95 14.42
CA GLU A 122 -2.34 7.35 15.62
C GLU A 122 -1.74 6.74 16.90
N GLY A 123 -1.37 5.46 16.86
CA GLY A 123 -0.71 4.78 17.98
C GLY A 123 0.65 5.39 18.33
N THR A 124 1.40 5.87 17.33
CA THR A 124 2.69 6.52 17.52
C THR A 124 2.54 7.93 18.12
N GLU A 125 1.56 8.71 17.66
CA GLU A 125 1.25 10.05 18.18
C GLU A 125 0.68 10.01 19.61
N GLY A 126 -0.14 9.00 19.94
CA GLY A 126 -0.68 8.81 21.29
C GLY A 126 0.38 8.44 22.33
N ASN A 127 1.54 7.92 21.92
CA ASN A 127 2.61 7.49 22.81
C ASN A 127 3.63 8.59 23.16
N VAL A 128 3.72 9.66 22.33
CA VAL A 128 4.56 10.84 22.61
C VAL A 128 3.88 11.91 23.47
N ALA A 129 2.56 11.83 23.64
CA ALA A 129 1.77 12.76 24.46
C ALA A 129 1.59 12.31 25.93
N ARG A 130 2.35 11.30 26.40
CA ARG A 130 2.30 10.77 27.77
C ARG A 130 3.63 10.89 28.50
#